data_AF-A0A820Z376-F1
#
_entry.id   AF-A0A820Z376-F1
#
_cell.length_a   1.000
_cell.length_b   1.000
_cell.length_c   1.000
_cell.angle_alpha   90.00
_cell.angle_beta   90.00
_cell.angle_gamma   90.00
#
_symmetry.space_group_name_H-M   'P 1'
#
loop_
_entity.id
_entity.type
_entity.pdbx_description
1 polymer ?
#
loop_
_entity_poly.entity_id
_entity_poly.type
_entity_poly.pdbx_seq_one_letter_code
_entity_poly.pdbx_strand_id
1 'polypeptide(L)'
;MIRRLRGGKTRIENMPILDKQGNLLCSAGERLERFKEYFNELLNVKVIIDPTTANTIQPKNISPTEKSRQEKPPTIMEVKTALKQMKSGKAPGNDGITVDLLKVGGTPVHRWLHKLFVDIWNNEVMVENWSLAILIRLFKNKGDKRICDN
;
A
#
# COMPACT_ATOMS: atom_id res chain seq x y z
N MET A 1 12.11 0.97 18.78
CA MET A 1 12.68 -0.40 18.81
C MET A 1 12.69 -0.95 17.39
N ILE A 2 13.83 -0.92 16.71
CA ILE A 2 13.99 -1.49 15.36
C ILE A 2 14.11 -3.01 15.52
N ARG A 3 13.12 -3.76 15.05
CA ARG A 3 13.20 -5.23 15.04
C ARG A 3 14.13 -5.64 13.90
N ARG A 4 15.34 -6.11 14.27
CA ARG A 4 16.28 -6.74 13.34
C ARG A 4 15.59 -7.98 12.75
N LEU A 5 15.38 -8.00 11.44
CA LEU A 5 14.96 -9.20 10.72
C LEU A 5 16.02 -10.28 10.99
N ARG A 6 15.68 -11.34 11.71
CA ARG A 6 16.56 -12.49 11.90
C ARG A 6 16.50 -13.34 10.64
N GLY A 7 17.52 -13.24 9.82
CA GLY A 7 17.78 -14.09 8.67
C GLY A 7 19.24 -13.92 8.28
N GLY A 8 19.99 -15.01 8.21
CA GLY A 8 21.38 -14.99 7.76
C GLY A 8 21.52 -14.38 6.37
N LYS A 9 22.72 -13.91 6.05
CA LYS A 9 23.12 -13.38 4.74
C LYS A 9 23.01 -14.44 3.63
N THR A 10 21.82 -14.89 3.27
CA THR A 10 21.59 -15.58 2.00
C THR A 10 21.11 -14.54 1.01
N ARG A 11 21.99 -14.15 0.08
CA ARG A 11 21.65 -13.30 -1.06
C ARG A 11 20.50 -13.95 -1.83
N ILE A 12 19.28 -13.42 -1.67
CA ILE A 12 18.11 -13.84 -2.46
C ILE A 12 18.23 -13.34 -3.91
N GLU A 13 19.04 -12.30 -4.14
CA GLU A 13 19.17 -11.56 -5.41
C GLU A 13 19.49 -12.44 -6.62
N ASN A 14 20.09 -13.63 -6.44
CA ASN A 14 20.49 -14.53 -7.53
C ASN A 14 19.93 -15.96 -7.43
N MET A 15 18.93 -16.19 -6.57
CA MET A 15 18.31 -17.50 -6.53
C MET A 15 17.43 -17.72 -7.78
N PRO A 16 17.59 -18.84 -8.49
CA PRO A 16 16.65 -19.24 -9.52
C PRO A 16 15.25 -19.45 -8.94
N ILE A 17 14.21 -19.18 -9.73
CA ILE A 17 12.81 -19.41 -9.36
C ILE A 17 12.15 -20.35 -10.37
N LEU A 18 10.97 -20.86 -10.06
CA LEU A 18 10.21 -21.71 -10.97
C LEU A 18 9.15 -20.91 -11.74
N ASP A 19 8.99 -21.22 -13.02
CA ASP A 19 7.81 -20.81 -13.77
C ASP A 19 6.56 -21.60 -13.32
N LYS A 20 5.41 -21.40 -13.99
CA LYS A 20 4.17 -22.11 -13.66
C LYS A 20 4.20 -23.61 -14.03
N GLN A 21 5.06 -23.98 -14.98
CA GLN A 21 5.23 -25.32 -15.48
C GLN A 21 6.31 -26.10 -14.69
N GLY A 22 7.00 -25.44 -13.75
CA GLY A 22 8.04 -26.02 -12.93
C GLY A 22 9.45 -25.93 -13.54
N ASN A 23 9.65 -25.16 -14.61
CA ASN A 23 10.98 -24.94 -15.19
C ASN A 23 11.75 -23.88 -14.43
N LEU A 24 13.08 -24.02 -14.42
CA LEU A 24 13.98 -23.16 -13.67
C LEU A 24 14.32 -21.87 -14.45
N LEU A 25 13.98 -20.72 -13.88
CA LEU A 25 14.29 -19.40 -14.38
C LEU A 25 15.52 -18.85 -13.64
N CYS A 26 16.61 -18.62 -14.36
CA CYS A 26 17.91 -18.29 -13.76
C CYS A 26 18.31 -16.82 -13.99
N SER A 27 17.92 -16.23 -15.12
CA SER A 27 18.31 -14.85 -15.44
C SER A 27 17.52 -13.82 -14.61
N ALA A 28 18.05 -12.61 -14.48
CA ALA A 28 17.33 -11.54 -13.79
C ALA A 28 16.03 -11.14 -14.53
N GLY A 29 16.07 -11.14 -15.87
CA GLY A 29 14.92 -10.78 -16.70
C GLY A 29 13.76 -11.77 -16.60
N GLU A 30 14.05 -13.07 -16.71
CA GLU A 30 13.03 -14.12 -16.56
C GLU A 30 12.39 -14.08 -15.17
N ARG A 31 13.21 -13.88 -14.14
CA ARG A 31 12.72 -13.80 -12.76
C ARG A 31 11.80 -12.59 -12.58
N LEU A 32 12.18 -11.44 -13.13
CA LEU A 32 11.38 -10.22 -13.07
C LEU A 32 10.03 -10.40 -13.78
N GLU A 33 10.03 -10.96 -14.99
CA GLU A 33 8.80 -11.15 -15.76
C GLU A 33 7.86 -12.14 -15.06
N ARG A 34 8.40 -13.23 -14.49
CA ARG A 34 7.61 -14.19 -13.71
C ARG A 34 6.99 -13.57 -12.47
N PHE A 35 7.68 -12.66 -11.77
CA PHE A 35 7.10 -11.92 -10.64
C PHE A 35 6.04 -10.91 -11.08
N LYS A 36 6.28 -10.20 -12.18
CA LYS A 36 5.33 -9.26 -12.77
C LYS A 36 4.03 -9.98 -13.17
N GLU A 37 4.15 -11.13 -13.83
CA GLU A 37 3.01 -12.00 -14.16
C GLU A 37 2.22 -12.37 -12.90
N TYR A 38 2.91 -12.88 -11.87
CA TYR A 38 2.27 -13.28 -10.60
C TYR A 38 1.50 -12.13 -9.94
N PHE A 39 2.15 -10.98 -9.74
CA PHE A 39 1.52 -9.85 -9.05
C PHE A 39 0.41 -9.22 -9.88
N ASN A 40 0.52 -9.24 -11.21
CA ASN A 40 -0.56 -8.78 -12.08
C ASN A 40 -1.82 -9.64 -11.90
N GLU A 41 -1.68 -10.97 -11.89
CA GLU A 41 -2.81 -11.88 -11.65
C GLU A 41 -3.39 -11.73 -10.25
N LEU A 42 -2.52 -11.57 -9.25
CA LEU A 42 -2.93 -11.45 -7.85
C LEU A 42 -3.66 -10.13 -7.54
N LEU A 43 -3.17 -9.01 -8.08
CA LEU A 43 -3.64 -7.67 -7.72
C LEU A 43 -4.69 -7.12 -8.68
N ASN A 44 -4.71 -7.55 -9.94
CA ASN A 44 -5.62 -7.03 -10.97
C ASN A 44 -6.76 -8.01 -11.30
N VAL A 45 -7.39 -8.56 -10.26
CA VAL A 45 -8.55 -9.46 -10.42
C VAL A 45 -9.74 -8.66 -10.92
N LYS A 46 -10.29 -9.07 -12.07
CA LYS A 46 -11.55 -8.51 -12.57
C LYS A 46 -12.70 -9.03 -11.71
N VAL A 47 -13.20 -8.18 -10.82
CA VAL A 47 -14.42 -8.48 -10.06
C VAL A 47 -15.60 -8.29 -11.00
N ILE A 48 -16.25 -9.39 -11.38
CA ILE A 48 -17.56 -9.35 -12.03
C ILE A 48 -18.57 -9.11 -10.91
N ILE A 49 -18.99 -7.85 -10.75
CA ILE A 49 -20.07 -7.51 -9.84
C ILE A 49 -21.36 -7.92 -10.53
N ASP A 50 -22.04 -8.95 -10.02
CA ASP A 50 -23.39 -9.27 -10.44
C ASP A 50 -24.30 -8.06 -10.12
N PRO A 51 -25.04 -7.49 -11.08
CA PRO A 51 -25.92 -6.34 -10.86
C PRO A 51 -26.90 -6.52 -9.69
N THR A 52 -27.31 -7.76 -9.41
CA THR A 52 -28.16 -8.10 -8.26
C THR A 52 -27.47 -7.96 -6.91
N THR A 53 -26.14 -8.05 -6.86
CA THR A 53 -25.33 -7.88 -5.63
C THR A 53 -25.31 -6.43 -5.16
N ALA A 54 -25.36 -5.46 -6.08
CA ALA A 54 -25.43 -4.04 -5.72
C ALA A 54 -26.73 -3.71 -4.97
N ASN A 55 -27.83 -4.36 -5.33
CA ASN A 55 -29.14 -4.20 -4.68
C ASN A 55 -29.22 -4.84 -3.28
N THR A 56 -28.29 -5.74 -2.94
CA THR A 56 -28.22 -6.37 -1.61
C THR A 56 -27.38 -5.56 -0.61
N ILE A 57 -26.56 -4.62 -1.08
CA ILE A 57 -25.76 -3.74 -0.23
C ILE A 57 -26.68 -2.62 0.28
N GLN A 58 -27.21 -2.79 1.49
CA GLN A 58 -27.92 -1.71 2.16
C GLN A 58 -26.91 -0.62 2.53
N PRO A 59 -27.16 0.66 2.15
CA PRO A 59 -26.30 1.75 2.58
C PRO A 59 -26.29 1.79 4.11
N LYS A 60 -25.10 2.01 4.67
CA LYS A 60 -24.94 2.11 6.12
C LYS A 60 -25.80 3.28 6.60
N ASN A 61 -26.75 3.03 7.51
CA ASN A 61 -27.54 4.07 8.15
C ASN A 61 -26.61 4.95 9.01
N ILE A 62 -26.12 6.04 8.41
CA ILE A 62 -25.33 7.06 9.09
C ILE A 62 -26.23 8.24 9.44
N SER A 63 -25.92 8.93 10.54
CA SER A 63 -26.69 10.11 10.94
C SER A 63 -26.55 11.22 9.89
N PRO A 64 -27.54 12.13 9.77
CA PRO A 64 -27.41 13.31 8.90
C PRO A 64 -26.15 14.13 9.18
N THR A 65 -25.72 14.17 10.44
CA THR A 65 -24.49 14.84 10.88
C THR A 65 -23.24 14.17 10.31
N GLU A 66 -23.14 12.84 10.37
CA GLU A 66 -22.01 12.11 9.79
C GLU A 66 -21.99 12.22 8.27
N LYS A 67 -23.16 12.21 7.62
CA LYS A 67 -23.26 12.44 6.18
C LYS A 67 -22.72 13.82 5.81
N SER A 68 -23.17 14.87 6.49
CA SER A 68 -22.68 16.24 6.27
C SER A 68 -21.18 16.39 6.54
N ARG A 69 -20.62 15.62 7.49
CA ARG A 69 -19.17 15.61 7.76
C ARG A 69 -18.37 15.02 6.60
N GLN A 70 -18.86 13.94 5.98
CA GLN A 70 -18.20 13.27 4.87
C GLN A 70 -18.26 14.06 3.55
N GLU A 71 -19.21 14.98 3.41
CA GLU A 71 -19.37 15.84 2.22
C GLU A 71 -18.49 17.10 2.26
N LYS A 72 -17.72 17.31 3.33
CA LYS A 72 -16.88 18.50 3.53
C LYS A 72 -15.39 18.15 3.40
N PRO A 73 -14.55 19.11 2.98
CA PRO A 73 -13.10 18.91 2.97
C PRO A 73 -12.59 18.61 4.39
N PRO A 74 -11.50 17.82 4.52
CA PRO A 74 -10.96 17.43 5.80
C PRO A 74 -10.48 18.65 6.59
N THR A 75 -10.79 18.70 7.87
CA THR A 75 -10.34 19.75 8.77
C THR A 75 -8.90 19.52 9.24
N ILE A 76 -8.22 20.60 9.66
CA ILE A 76 -6.87 20.48 10.24
C ILE A 76 -6.86 19.60 11.50
N MET A 77 -7.98 19.54 12.24
CA MET A 77 -8.09 18.72 13.43
C MET A 77 -8.18 17.23 13.08
N GLU A 78 -8.89 16.88 12.01
CA GLU A 78 -8.93 15.52 11.48
C GLU A 78 -7.53 15.08 11.00
N VAL A 79 -6.79 15.94 10.29
CA VAL A 79 -5.42 15.63 9.85
C VAL A 79 -4.49 15.34 11.02
N LYS A 80 -4.50 16.22 12.04
CA LYS A 80 -3.72 16.03 13.27
C LYS A 80 -4.10 14.74 14.00
N THR A 81 -5.39 14.46 14.10
CA THR A 81 -5.91 13.26 14.77
C THR A 81 -5.50 12.00 14.02
N ALA A 82 -5.63 11.99 12.69
CA ALA A 82 -5.20 10.88 11.84
C ALA A 82 -3.71 10.61 12.00
N LEU A 83 -2.85 11.64 11.91
CA LEU A 83 -1.40 11.49 12.09
C LEU A 83 -1.04 10.90 13.46
N LYS A 84 -1.73 11.33 14.53
CA LYS A 84 -1.52 10.78 15.87
C LYS A 84 -1.90 9.29 15.94
N GLN A 85 -2.97 8.88 15.26
CA GLN A 85 -3.47 7.50 15.22
C GLN A 85 -2.61 6.57 14.35
N MET A 86 -1.88 7.10 13.37
CA MET A 86 -1.02 6.30 12.50
C MET A 86 0.06 5.56 13.30
N LYS A 87 0.37 4.33 12.93
CA LYS A 87 1.39 3.51 13.61
C LYS A 87 2.80 3.95 13.20
N SER A 88 3.67 4.11 14.18
CA SER A 88 5.10 4.38 14.01
C SER A 88 5.89 3.15 13.55
N GLY A 89 7.07 3.34 12.98
CA GLY A 89 7.94 2.25 12.51
C GLY A 89 7.44 1.52 11.26
N LYS A 90 6.60 2.19 10.46
CA LYS A 90 6.22 1.72 9.12
C LYS A 90 7.32 2.07 8.13
N ALA A 91 7.53 1.21 7.13
CA ALA A 91 8.45 1.50 6.05
C ALA A 91 7.99 2.77 5.29
N PRO A 92 8.92 3.67 4.90
CA PRO A 92 8.57 4.81 4.07
C PRO A 92 8.16 4.37 2.66
N GLY A 93 7.49 5.27 1.94
CA GLY A 93 7.31 5.12 0.49
C GLY A 93 8.63 5.36 -0.26
N ASN A 94 8.53 5.43 -1.59
CA ASN A 94 9.67 5.77 -2.45
C ASN A 94 10.25 7.17 -2.17
N ASP A 95 9.46 8.04 -1.56
CA ASP A 95 9.85 9.39 -1.15
C ASP A 95 10.73 9.43 0.12
N GLY A 96 10.89 8.30 0.81
CA GLY A 96 11.66 8.22 2.06
C GLY A 96 10.95 8.85 3.28
N ILE A 97 9.72 9.33 3.14
CA ILE A 97 9.00 10.03 4.21
C ILE A 97 8.35 8.99 5.14
N THR A 98 8.68 9.06 6.43
CA THR A 98 8.10 8.17 7.44
C THR A 98 6.98 8.86 8.22
N VAL A 99 6.06 8.06 8.76
CA VAL A 99 5.04 8.54 9.70
C VAL A 99 5.68 9.24 10.91
N ASP A 100 6.82 8.74 11.37
CA ASP A 100 7.55 9.31 12.50
C ASP A 100 8.05 10.74 12.17
N LEU A 101 8.55 10.96 10.95
CA LEU A 101 8.94 12.29 10.48
C LEU A 101 7.74 13.25 10.43
N LEU A 102 6.60 12.78 9.91
CA LEU A 102 5.39 13.60 9.82
C LEU A 102 4.85 14.00 11.21
N LYS A 103 4.94 13.08 12.19
CA LYS A 103 4.51 13.35 13.57
C LYS A 103 5.38 14.39 14.28
N VAL A 104 6.70 14.35 14.09
CA VAL A 104 7.63 15.30 14.74
C VAL A 104 7.63 16.68 14.05
N GLY A 105 7.19 16.75 12.80
CA GLY A 105 7.16 17.99 12.02
C GLY A 105 6.21 19.08 12.54
N GLY A 106 5.33 18.75 13.48
CA GLY A 106 4.52 19.72 14.22
C GLY A 106 3.57 20.55 13.34
N THR A 107 3.21 21.75 13.82
CA THR A 107 2.23 22.63 13.17
C THR A 107 2.54 22.95 11.70
N PRO A 108 3.79 23.23 11.29
CA PRO A 108 4.11 23.46 9.87
C PRO A 108 3.70 22.29 8.97
N VAL A 109 4.07 21.07 9.35
CA VAL A 109 3.71 19.85 8.58
C VAL A 109 2.20 19.61 8.59
N HIS A 110 1.54 19.81 9.74
CA HIS A 110 0.07 19.70 9.81
C HIS A 110 -0.65 20.67 8.86
N ARG A 111 -0.17 21.91 8.76
CA ARG A 111 -0.76 22.92 7.86
C ARG A 111 -0.51 22.58 6.39
N TRP A 112 0.71 22.14 6.07
CA TRP A 112 1.06 21.72 4.71
C TRP A 112 0.22 20.52 4.26
N LEU A 113 0.11 19.48 5.08
CA LEU A 113 -0.72 18.30 4.80
C LEU A 113 -2.20 18.66 4.66
N HIS A 114 -2.73 19.50 5.54
CA HIS A 114 -4.11 19.97 5.44
C HIS A 114 -4.36 20.70 4.12
N LYS A 115 -3.47 21.62 3.72
CA LYS A 115 -3.58 22.30 2.43
C LYS A 115 -3.59 21.30 1.28
N LEU A 116 -2.64 20.36 1.26
CA LEU A 116 -2.57 19.31 0.24
C LEU A 116 -3.87 18.50 0.15
N PHE A 117 -4.42 18.04 1.28
CA PHE A 117 -5.65 17.25 1.26
C PHE A 117 -6.88 18.04 0.83
N VAL A 118 -6.97 19.32 1.20
CA VAL A 118 -8.04 20.21 0.71
C VAL A 118 -7.90 20.45 -0.79
N ASP A 119 -6.68 20.63 -1.30
CA ASP A 119 -6.41 20.82 -2.72
C ASP A 119 -6.79 19.54 -3.52
N ILE A 120 -6.44 18.35 -3.02
CA ILE A 120 -6.85 17.06 -3.63
C ILE A 120 -8.38 16.91 -3.60
N TRP A 121 -9.02 17.27 -2.48
CA TRP A 121 -10.47 17.18 -2.33
C TRP A 121 -11.22 18.06 -3.34
N ASN A 122 -10.77 19.30 -3.53
CA ASN A 122 -11.46 20.26 -4.39
C ASN A 122 -11.20 20.02 -5.88
N ASN A 123 -10.01 19.55 -6.25
CA ASN A 123 -9.64 19.35 -7.66
C ASN A 123 -9.85 17.90 -8.12
N GLU A 124 -10.07 16.96 -7.20
CA GLU A 124 -10.17 15.52 -7.48
C GLU A 124 -8.94 14.93 -8.21
N VAL A 125 -7.79 15.59 -8.10
CA VAL A 125 -6.53 15.16 -8.70
C VAL A 125 -5.66 14.48 -7.65
N MET A 126 -5.40 13.19 -7.85
CA MET A 126 -4.50 12.42 -6.99
C MET A 126 -3.03 12.71 -7.28
N VAL A 127 -2.19 12.58 -6.25
CA VAL A 127 -0.74 12.66 -6.39
C VAL A 127 -0.25 11.41 -7.14
N GLU A 128 0.36 11.59 -8.31
CA GLU A 128 0.81 10.49 -9.17
C GLU A 128 1.69 9.48 -8.42
N ASN A 129 2.64 9.98 -7.62
CA ASN A 129 3.54 9.14 -6.83
C ASN A 129 2.83 8.26 -5.80
N TRP A 130 1.59 8.56 -5.39
CA TRP A 130 0.81 7.71 -4.49
C TRP A 130 0.23 6.48 -5.18
N SER A 131 0.15 6.49 -6.52
CA SER A 131 -0.25 5.32 -7.31
C SER A 131 0.90 4.36 -7.60
N LEU A 132 2.13 4.76 -7.26
CA LEU A 132 3.34 3.95 -7.45
C LEU A 132 3.63 3.11 -6.20
N ALA A 133 3.96 1.83 -6.40
CA ALA A 133 4.34 0.92 -5.34
C ALA A 133 5.63 0.16 -5.69
N ILE A 134 6.51 0.01 -4.70
CA ILE A 134 7.67 -0.89 -4.79
C ILE A 134 7.31 -2.22 -4.14
N LEU A 135 7.33 -3.29 -4.92
CA LEU A 135 7.08 -4.64 -4.42
C LEU A 135 8.40 -5.28 -3.98
N ILE A 136 8.52 -5.55 -2.68
CA ILE A 136 9.66 -6.25 -2.09
C ILE A 136 9.20 -7.62 -1.62
N ARG A 137 9.80 -8.69 -2.18
CA ARG A 137 9.56 -10.05 -1.72
C ARG A 137 10.24 -10.30 -0.38
N LEU A 138 9.45 -10.72 0.60
CA LEU A 138 9.95 -11.15 1.91
C LEU A 138 9.62 -12.62 2.13
N PHE A 139 10.62 -13.49 1.99
CA PHE A 139 10.45 -14.91 2.26
C PHE A 139 10.31 -15.17 3.76
N LYS A 140 9.20 -15.81 4.18
CA LYS A 140 8.87 -16.05 5.59
C LYS A 140 9.29 -17.44 6.08
N ASN A 141 10.35 -18.02 5.51
CA ASN A 141 10.90 -19.33 5.88
C ASN A 141 9.84 -20.46 5.87
N LYS A 142 8.89 -20.40 4.93
CA LYS A 142 7.84 -21.40 4.73
C LYS A 142 7.74 -21.74 3.25
N GLY A 143 7.51 -23.03 2.94
CA GLY A 143 7.43 -23.51 1.57
C GLY A 143 8.77 -23.46 0.84
N ASP A 144 8.72 -23.64 -0.48
CA ASP A 144 9.90 -23.56 -1.33
C ASP A 144 10.11 -22.12 -1.79
N LYS A 145 11.26 -21.56 -1.39
CA LYS A 145 11.78 -20.24 -1.73
C LYS A 145 11.90 -19.93 -3.23
N ARG A 146 11.86 -20.96 -4.08
CA ARG A 146 11.90 -20.88 -5.55
C ARG A 146 10.52 -20.65 -6.16
N ILE A 147 9.43 -20.89 -5.43
CA ILE A 147 8.08 -20.70 -5.95
C ILE A 147 7.63 -19.27 -5.63
N CYS A 148 7.06 -18.57 -6.62
CA CYS A 148 6.72 -17.14 -6.51
C CYS A 148 5.57 -16.84 -5.53
N ASP A 149 4.73 -17.83 -5.22
CA ASP A 149 3.57 -17.70 -4.33
C ASP A 149 3.86 -17.98 -2.85
N ASN A 150 5.12 -18.31 -2.49
CA ASN A 150 5.59 -18.64 -1.14
C ASN A 150 6.37 -17.52 -0.42
#